data_AF-B8E2E5-F1
#
_entry.id   AF-B8E2E5-F1
#
_cell.length_a   1.000
_cell.length_b   1.000
_cell.length_c   1.000
_cell.angle_alpha   90.00
_cell.angle_beta   90.00
_cell.angle_gamma   90.00
#
_symmetry.space_group_name_H-M   'P 1'
#
loop_
_entity.id
_entity.type
_entity.pdbx_description
1 polymer ?
#
loop_
_entity_poly.entity_id
_entity_poly.type
_entity_poly.pdbx_seq_one_letter_code
_entity_poly.pdbx_strand_id
1 'polypeptide(L)'
;MAKRLFLEDEHLKYGAKFFEFAGWWMPLEYSGTINEHLTVRKHVGIFDISHMGRILLKGQKVKNFVQYVTTNDVNNLYPGKAQYSLILNYDGTIKDDIIVYEISEEEFLLVVNAINTQKILDWLNLNNKFEVNILDLTNTTTLLAIQGPDSEKVLEEYFNLNLSNIKYYHFKKNHMIISRTGYTGEDGFEIVSDPEIGRKIFRDLVEKKKATPCGLGARNTLRIEMGYALYGHEIDENTTPWEANLGWVVKLNKGDFIGKDSLVERKTKKEKILKGFVMLENGIPRDGYEVYLDKERIGYITSGTFSPMLKMGIGMLYTTKDINHEILIKIREKFYKAKIEKPPFVKNTSIKKGER
;
A
#
# COMPACT_ATOMS: atom_id res chain seq x y z
N MET A 1 -18.13 7.14 15.81
CA MET A 1 -18.47 5.76 15.37
C MET A 1 -17.71 5.51 14.08
N ALA A 2 -17.09 4.35 13.92
CA ALA A 2 -16.33 4.01 12.71
C ALA A 2 -17.25 4.00 11.47
N LYS A 3 -16.71 4.41 10.31
CA LYS A 3 -17.37 4.33 9.01
C LYS A 3 -17.55 2.87 8.59
N ARG A 4 -18.59 2.55 7.82
CA ARG A 4 -18.93 1.20 7.40
C ARG A 4 -18.68 1.01 5.91
N LEU A 5 -18.27 -0.19 5.50
CA LEU A 5 -18.08 -0.56 4.10
C LEU A 5 -19.44 -0.77 3.40
N PHE A 6 -19.48 -0.54 2.08
CA PHE A 6 -20.67 -0.82 1.26
C PHE A 6 -21.07 -2.31 1.25
N LEU A 7 -20.11 -3.19 1.50
CA LEU A 7 -20.27 -4.64 1.46
C LEU A 7 -20.29 -5.27 2.87
N GLU A 8 -20.56 -4.49 3.93
CA GLU A 8 -20.54 -5.00 5.32
C GLU A 8 -21.42 -6.25 5.50
N ASP A 9 -22.60 -6.27 4.90
CA ASP A 9 -23.54 -7.40 4.98
C ASP A 9 -23.02 -8.65 4.25
N GLU A 10 -22.37 -8.50 3.10
CA GLU A 10 -21.69 -9.61 2.41
C GLU A 10 -20.54 -10.14 3.28
N HIS A 11 -19.75 -9.25 3.89
CA HIS A 11 -18.64 -9.65 4.77
C HIS A 11 -19.13 -10.46 5.98
N LEU A 12 -20.22 -10.01 6.63
CA LEU A 12 -20.85 -10.74 7.73
C LEU A 12 -21.36 -12.11 7.29
N LYS A 13 -21.98 -12.20 6.09
CA LYS A 13 -22.47 -13.45 5.52
C LYS A 13 -21.36 -14.49 5.32
N TYR A 14 -20.14 -14.06 4.96
CA TYR A 14 -18.98 -14.96 4.82
C TYR A 14 -18.14 -15.11 6.09
N GLY A 15 -18.67 -14.69 7.25
CA GLY A 15 -18.04 -14.95 8.56
C GLY A 15 -16.87 -14.03 8.90
N ALA A 16 -16.82 -12.82 8.32
CA ALA A 16 -15.81 -11.84 8.68
C ALA A 16 -15.83 -11.51 10.17
N LYS A 17 -14.64 -11.52 10.79
CA LYS A 17 -14.41 -10.88 12.09
C LYS A 17 -13.96 -9.46 11.85
N PHE A 18 -14.68 -8.50 12.42
CA PHE A 18 -14.40 -7.09 12.22
C PHE A 18 -13.57 -6.47 13.34
N PHE A 19 -12.89 -5.38 13.02
CA PHE A 19 -12.27 -4.47 13.96
C PHE A 19 -12.27 -3.03 13.42
N GLU A 20 -11.97 -2.07 14.27
CA GLU A 20 -11.78 -0.69 13.84
C GLU A 20 -10.35 -0.47 13.33
N PHE A 21 -10.23 -0.04 12.07
CA PHE A 21 -8.97 0.29 11.41
C PHE A 21 -9.09 1.65 10.73
N ALA A 22 -8.23 2.61 11.08
CA ALA A 22 -8.24 3.96 10.49
C ALA A 22 -9.62 4.64 10.49
N GLY A 23 -10.43 4.41 11.53
CA GLY A 23 -11.79 4.94 11.63
C GLY A 23 -12.83 4.22 10.77
N TRP A 24 -12.50 3.05 10.21
CA TRP A 24 -13.41 2.18 9.46
C TRP A 24 -13.64 0.85 10.17
N TRP A 25 -14.85 0.32 10.07
CA TRP A 25 -15.21 -1.02 10.50
C TRP A 25 -14.85 -2.02 9.40
N MET A 26 -13.72 -2.71 9.59
CA MET A 26 -13.05 -3.50 8.54
C MET A 26 -12.96 -4.99 8.88
N PRO A 27 -13.07 -5.90 7.89
CA PRO A 27 -12.78 -7.32 8.09
C PRO A 27 -11.29 -7.53 8.42
N LEU A 28 -11.01 -8.04 9.62
CA LEU A 28 -9.67 -8.47 10.05
C LEU A 28 -9.28 -9.78 9.36
N GLU A 29 -10.20 -10.74 9.36
CA GLU A 29 -10.07 -12.09 8.80
C GLU A 29 -11.45 -12.73 8.61
N TYR A 30 -11.51 -13.82 7.84
CA TYR A 30 -12.67 -14.68 7.59
C TYR A 30 -12.36 -16.13 7.99
N SER A 31 -11.40 -16.76 7.31
CA SER A 31 -10.99 -18.16 7.53
C SER A 31 -9.70 -18.28 8.37
N GLY A 32 -9.13 -17.13 8.75
CA GLY A 32 -7.93 -17.03 9.55
C GLY A 32 -6.78 -16.44 8.72
N THR A 33 -6.07 -15.48 9.31
CA THR A 33 -4.99 -14.72 8.65
C THR A 33 -3.97 -15.59 7.90
N ILE A 34 -3.54 -16.72 8.48
CA ILE A 34 -2.57 -17.62 7.85
C ILE A 34 -3.16 -18.31 6.61
N ASN A 35 -4.40 -18.78 6.69
CA ASN A 35 -5.05 -19.49 5.59
C ASN A 35 -5.30 -18.54 4.40
N GLU A 36 -5.79 -17.34 4.69
CA GLU A 36 -5.99 -16.28 3.70
C GLU A 36 -4.68 -15.87 3.03
N HIS A 37 -3.62 -15.66 3.82
CA HIS A 37 -2.29 -15.36 3.30
C HIS A 37 -1.79 -16.45 2.33
N LEU A 38 -1.84 -17.72 2.75
CA LEU A 38 -1.41 -18.85 1.93
C LEU A 38 -2.28 -19.01 0.68
N THR A 39 -3.56 -18.63 0.76
CA THR A 39 -4.46 -18.62 -0.38
C THR A 39 -4.03 -17.58 -1.41
N VAL A 40 -3.68 -16.36 -1.00
CA VAL A 40 -3.16 -15.34 -1.95
C VAL A 40 -1.86 -15.80 -2.61
N ARG A 41 -0.97 -16.44 -1.85
CA ARG A 41 0.31 -16.95 -2.37
C ARG A 41 0.16 -18.08 -3.40
N LYS A 42 -0.96 -18.81 -3.39
CA LYS A 42 -1.15 -20.04 -4.19
C LYS A 42 -2.27 -19.96 -5.22
N HIS A 43 -3.27 -19.12 -4.98
CA HIS A 43 -4.53 -19.04 -5.72
C HIS A 43 -4.98 -17.58 -5.87
N VAL A 44 -6.20 -17.24 -5.44
CA VAL A 44 -6.75 -15.88 -5.51
C VAL A 44 -7.41 -15.51 -4.18
N GLY A 45 -6.96 -14.40 -3.61
CA GLY A 45 -7.67 -13.69 -2.55
C GLY A 45 -8.39 -12.47 -3.08
N ILE A 46 -9.52 -12.13 -2.47
CA ILE A 46 -10.25 -10.88 -2.72
C ILE A 46 -10.33 -10.06 -1.43
N PHE A 47 -9.89 -8.80 -1.50
CA PHE A 47 -9.91 -7.85 -0.40
C PHE A 47 -10.86 -6.72 -0.72
N ASP A 48 -11.75 -6.38 0.21
CA ASP A 48 -12.45 -5.11 0.16
C ASP A 48 -11.57 -4.02 0.80
N ILE A 49 -11.03 -3.16 -0.06
CA ILE A 49 -10.20 -2.03 0.34
C ILE A 49 -10.93 -0.70 0.05
N SER A 50 -12.26 -0.71 0.05
CA SER A 50 -13.11 0.48 -0.15
C SER A 50 -13.02 1.52 0.98
N HIS A 51 -12.16 1.31 1.97
CA HIS A 51 -11.79 2.31 2.99
C HIS A 51 -10.72 3.29 2.47
N MET A 52 -9.92 2.90 1.46
CA MET A 52 -8.89 3.76 0.86
C MET A 52 -9.52 5.00 0.23
N GLY A 53 -8.90 6.16 0.34
CA GLY A 53 -9.45 7.38 -0.27
C GLY A 53 -9.35 7.36 -1.79
N ARG A 54 -10.37 7.85 -2.50
CA ARG A 54 -10.36 8.01 -3.97
C ARG A 54 -10.68 9.45 -4.31
N ILE A 55 -9.69 10.22 -4.73
CA ILE A 55 -9.81 11.65 -4.98
C ILE A 55 -9.66 11.91 -6.49
N LEU A 56 -10.74 12.37 -7.12
CA LEU A 56 -10.76 12.70 -8.53
C LEU A 56 -10.41 14.18 -8.72
N LEU A 57 -9.46 14.44 -9.61
CA LEU A 57 -8.97 15.77 -9.96
C LEU A 57 -9.32 16.06 -11.42
N LYS A 58 -9.94 17.22 -11.68
CA LYS A 58 -10.41 17.61 -13.02
C LYS A 58 -10.03 19.04 -13.40
N GLY A 59 -9.61 19.23 -14.64
CA GLY A 59 -9.44 20.56 -15.25
C GLY A 59 -8.18 20.69 -16.08
N GLN A 60 -8.10 21.75 -16.88
CA GLN A 60 -7.04 21.96 -17.88
C GLN A 60 -5.62 22.00 -17.29
N LYS A 61 -5.45 22.43 -16.04
CA LYS A 61 -4.16 22.52 -15.34
C LYS A 61 -3.89 21.33 -14.41
N VAL A 62 -4.70 20.27 -14.46
CA VAL A 62 -4.61 19.15 -13.51
C VAL A 62 -3.25 18.47 -13.53
N LYS A 63 -2.65 18.25 -14.70
CA LYS A 63 -1.32 17.63 -14.81
C LYS A 63 -0.26 18.44 -14.08
N ASN A 64 -0.29 19.77 -14.22
CA ASN A 64 0.62 20.68 -13.51
C ASN A 64 0.37 20.67 -12.00
N PHE A 65 -0.88 20.59 -11.57
CA PHE A 65 -1.22 20.47 -10.16
C PHE A 65 -0.71 19.16 -9.55
N VAL A 66 -0.97 18.02 -10.21
CA VAL A 66 -0.46 16.71 -9.76
C VAL A 66 1.07 16.69 -9.76
N GLN A 67 1.71 17.27 -10.77
CA GLN A 67 3.17 17.44 -10.83
C GLN A 67 3.69 18.27 -9.66
N TYR A 68 2.95 19.28 -9.18
CA TYR A 68 3.35 20.14 -8.08
C TYR A 68 3.18 19.50 -6.69
N VAL A 69 2.11 18.72 -6.47
CA VAL A 69 1.78 18.16 -5.14
C VAL A 69 2.38 16.78 -4.86
N THR A 70 2.93 16.12 -5.88
CA THR A 70 3.51 14.78 -5.76
C THR A 70 5.03 14.79 -6.00
N THR A 71 5.73 13.71 -5.64
CA THR A 71 7.21 13.62 -5.76
C THR A 71 7.71 12.91 -7.02
N ASN A 72 6.91 12.00 -7.58
CA ASN A 72 7.24 11.30 -8.81
C ASN A 72 6.92 12.18 -10.04
N ASP A 73 7.49 11.84 -11.19
CA ASP A 73 7.35 12.62 -12.42
C ASP A 73 6.13 12.17 -13.23
N VAL A 74 5.10 13.01 -13.18
CA VAL A 74 3.80 12.86 -13.83
C VAL A 74 3.94 12.97 -15.35
N ASN A 75 5.02 13.54 -15.88
CA ASN A 75 5.28 13.53 -17.33
C ASN A 75 5.50 12.11 -17.89
N ASN A 76 5.83 11.14 -17.03
CA ASN A 76 5.94 9.73 -17.43
C ASN A 76 4.60 8.99 -17.42
N LEU A 77 3.52 9.65 -16.99
CA LEU A 77 2.16 9.16 -17.13
C LEU A 77 1.57 9.56 -18.49
N TYR A 78 0.56 8.79 -18.87
CA TYR A 78 -0.31 9.01 -20.02
C TYR A 78 -1.63 8.29 -19.72
N PRO A 79 -2.73 8.60 -20.45
CA PRO A 79 -4.03 7.97 -20.22
C PRO A 79 -3.95 6.44 -20.16
N GLY A 80 -4.43 5.84 -19.06
CA GLY A 80 -4.37 4.40 -18.83
C GLY A 80 -3.11 3.91 -18.09
N LYS A 81 -2.24 4.82 -17.64
CA LYS A 81 -1.07 4.50 -16.80
C LYS A 81 -1.19 5.11 -15.41
N ALA A 82 -0.70 4.37 -14.42
CA ALA A 82 -0.60 4.78 -13.04
C ALA A 82 0.86 4.80 -12.57
N GLN A 83 1.12 5.44 -11.43
CA GLN A 83 2.41 5.35 -10.73
C GLN A 83 2.24 5.51 -9.23
N TYR A 84 3.14 4.87 -8.48
CA TYR A 84 3.33 5.16 -7.07
C TYR A 84 4.05 6.51 -6.90
N SER A 85 3.63 7.28 -5.90
CA SER A 85 4.20 8.59 -5.60
C SER A 85 4.00 8.94 -4.13
N LEU A 86 4.67 9.99 -3.66
CA LEU A 86 4.49 10.53 -2.32
C LEU A 86 3.93 11.95 -2.41
N ILE A 87 3.09 12.31 -1.45
CA ILE A 87 2.76 13.70 -1.14
C ILE A 87 3.59 14.09 0.07
N LEU A 88 4.29 15.23 -0.01
CA LEU A 88 5.08 15.76 1.10
C LEU A 88 4.38 16.96 1.75
N ASN A 89 4.76 17.24 2.99
CA ASN A 89 4.53 18.56 3.59
C ASN A 89 5.63 19.56 3.19
N TYR A 90 5.52 20.80 3.65
CA TYR A 90 6.52 21.84 3.33
C TYR A 90 7.92 21.51 3.86
N ASP A 91 8.04 20.72 4.92
CA ASP A 91 9.32 20.30 5.48
C ASP A 91 9.97 19.14 4.67
N GLY A 92 9.29 18.60 3.66
CA GLY A 92 9.80 17.49 2.86
C GLY A 92 9.69 16.12 3.53
N THR A 93 8.85 15.96 4.55
CA THR A 93 8.47 14.65 5.12
C THR A 93 7.15 14.15 4.55
N ILE A 94 6.87 12.86 4.72
CA ILE A 94 5.81 12.15 3.99
C ILE A 94 4.44 12.43 4.60
N LYS A 95 3.58 13.13 3.85
CA LYS A 95 2.20 13.36 4.22
C LYS A 95 1.32 12.16 3.91
N ASP A 96 1.56 11.51 2.78
CA ASP A 96 0.98 10.23 2.40
C ASP A 96 1.78 9.59 1.26
N ASP A 97 1.68 8.28 1.12
CA ASP A 97 2.03 7.57 -0.11
C ASP A 97 0.75 7.20 -0.89
N ILE A 98 0.80 7.32 -2.21
CA ILE A 98 -0.39 7.29 -3.05
C ILE A 98 -0.13 6.58 -4.39
N ILE A 99 -1.22 6.21 -5.07
CA ILE A 99 -1.19 5.84 -6.48
C ILE A 99 -1.87 6.95 -7.29
N VAL A 100 -1.16 7.46 -8.29
CA VAL A 100 -1.64 8.47 -9.24
C VAL A 100 -2.02 7.78 -10.54
N TYR A 101 -3.26 7.97 -10.99
CA TYR A 101 -3.78 7.46 -12.26
C TYR A 101 -4.02 8.64 -13.22
N GLU A 102 -3.44 8.62 -14.41
CA GLU A 102 -3.81 9.57 -15.48
C GLU A 102 -4.96 8.96 -16.28
N ILE A 103 -6.18 9.48 -16.07
CA ILE A 103 -7.40 8.99 -16.72
C ILE A 103 -7.53 9.59 -18.13
N SER A 104 -7.29 10.89 -18.23
CA SER A 104 -7.17 11.66 -19.46
C SER A 104 -6.27 12.87 -19.20
N GLU A 105 -6.01 13.69 -20.23
CA GLU A 105 -5.21 14.92 -20.07
C GLU A 105 -5.80 15.90 -19.05
N GLU A 106 -7.12 15.83 -18.80
CA GLU A 106 -7.86 16.71 -17.89
C GLU A 106 -8.46 15.98 -16.68
N GLU A 107 -8.16 14.69 -16.47
CA GLU A 107 -8.72 13.90 -15.37
C GLU A 107 -7.65 12.98 -14.75
N PHE A 108 -7.43 13.12 -13.44
CA PHE A 108 -6.54 12.26 -12.65
C PHE A 108 -7.30 11.67 -11.47
N LEU A 109 -6.97 10.44 -11.10
CA LEU A 109 -7.48 9.81 -9.87
C LEU A 109 -6.31 9.54 -8.94
N LEU A 110 -6.44 9.96 -7.68
CA LEU A 110 -5.52 9.62 -6.60
C LEU A 110 -6.16 8.58 -5.71
N VAL A 111 -5.47 7.47 -5.46
CA VAL A 111 -5.82 6.52 -4.41
C VAL A 111 -4.88 6.73 -3.24
N VAL A 112 -5.45 7.07 -2.07
CA VAL A 112 -4.74 7.55 -0.88
C VAL A 112 -5.06 6.67 0.33
N ASN A 113 -4.23 6.69 1.38
CA ASN A 113 -4.50 5.87 2.56
C ASN A 113 -5.77 6.32 3.29
N ALA A 114 -6.50 5.35 3.84
CA ALA A 114 -7.78 5.61 4.53
C ALA A 114 -7.66 6.64 5.65
N ILE A 115 -6.63 6.50 6.50
CA ILE A 115 -6.37 7.41 7.64
C ILE A 115 -6.06 8.85 7.19
N ASN A 116 -5.59 9.02 5.95
CA ASN A 116 -5.12 10.29 5.42
C ASN A 116 -6.10 10.95 4.46
N THR A 117 -7.25 10.33 4.15
CA THR A 117 -8.14 10.80 3.07
C THR A 117 -8.56 12.26 3.26
N GLN A 118 -9.11 12.61 4.43
CA GLN A 118 -9.51 14.00 4.71
C GLN A 118 -8.31 14.94 4.72
N LYS A 119 -7.23 14.52 5.38
CA LYS A 119 -5.99 15.30 5.48
C LYS A 119 -5.40 15.63 4.10
N ILE A 120 -5.49 14.71 3.15
CA ILE A 120 -5.01 14.93 1.78
C ILE A 120 -5.98 15.76 0.97
N LEU A 121 -7.30 15.61 1.13
CA LEU A 121 -8.27 16.55 0.54
C LEU A 121 -8.00 17.99 0.98
N ASP A 122 -7.82 18.21 2.28
CA ASP A 122 -7.55 19.55 2.83
C ASP A 122 -6.23 20.11 2.29
N TRP A 123 -5.20 19.26 2.22
CA TRP A 123 -3.88 19.62 1.69
C TRP A 123 -3.92 20.00 0.21
N LEU A 124 -4.65 19.23 -0.60
CA LEU A 124 -4.80 19.50 -2.03
C LEU A 124 -5.58 20.80 -2.23
N ASN A 125 -6.69 21.02 -1.51
CA ASN A 125 -7.46 22.26 -1.58
C ASN A 125 -6.62 23.49 -1.18
N LEU A 126 -5.86 23.40 -0.09
CA LEU A 126 -4.97 24.47 0.37
C LEU A 126 -3.95 24.87 -0.70
N ASN A 127 -3.43 23.91 -1.46
CA ASN A 127 -2.39 24.13 -2.46
C ASN A 127 -2.93 24.25 -3.91
N ASN A 128 -4.25 24.34 -4.09
CA ASN A 128 -4.91 24.37 -5.39
C ASN A 128 -4.89 25.75 -6.06
N LYS A 129 -3.68 26.29 -6.30
CA LYS A 129 -3.47 27.51 -7.10
C LYS A 129 -3.70 27.31 -8.61
N PHE A 130 -4.19 26.13 -9.01
CA PHE A 130 -4.35 25.70 -10.40
C PHE A 130 -5.81 25.64 -10.83
N GLU A 131 -6.76 25.97 -9.94
CA GLU A 131 -8.20 25.97 -10.22
C GLU A 131 -8.71 24.58 -10.67
N VAL A 132 -8.12 23.51 -10.13
CA VAL A 132 -8.53 22.13 -10.39
C VAL A 132 -9.75 21.80 -9.56
N ASN A 133 -10.76 21.17 -10.15
CA ASN A 133 -11.89 20.63 -9.40
C ASN A 133 -11.48 19.34 -8.67
N ILE A 134 -11.69 19.29 -7.36
CA ILE A 134 -11.29 18.18 -6.47
C ILE A 134 -12.57 17.54 -5.92
N LEU A 135 -12.76 16.25 -6.22
CA LEU A 135 -13.95 15.49 -5.82
C LEU A 135 -13.54 14.25 -5.05
N ASP A 136 -14.14 14.05 -3.86
CA ASP A 136 -13.99 12.81 -3.11
C ASP A 136 -15.00 11.76 -3.58
N LEU A 137 -14.50 10.65 -4.13
CA LEU A 137 -15.30 9.50 -4.57
C LEU A 137 -15.32 8.35 -3.54
N THR A 138 -14.71 8.55 -2.37
CA THR A 138 -14.52 7.50 -1.36
C THR A 138 -15.85 6.91 -0.91
N ASN A 139 -16.86 7.75 -0.73
CA ASN A 139 -18.19 7.34 -0.25
C ASN A 139 -19.21 7.09 -1.38
N THR A 140 -18.77 7.01 -2.64
CA THR A 140 -19.63 6.73 -3.79
C THR A 140 -19.13 5.59 -4.67
N THR A 141 -17.98 5.01 -4.37
CA THR A 141 -17.36 3.93 -5.14
C THR A 141 -16.81 2.84 -4.23
N THR A 142 -16.68 1.62 -4.75
CA THR A 142 -15.95 0.51 -4.12
C THR A 142 -14.55 0.39 -4.71
N LEU A 143 -13.64 -0.19 -3.93
CA LEU A 143 -12.32 -0.62 -4.40
C LEU A 143 -12.05 -2.04 -3.91
N LEU A 144 -11.97 -2.99 -4.84
CA LEU A 144 -11.67 -4.39 -4.55
C LEU A 144 -10.30 -4.75 -5.09
N ALA A 145 -9.48 -5.43 -4.30
CA ALA A 145 -8.20 -6.00 -4.75
C ALA A 145 -8.34 -7.52 -4.91
N ILE A 146 -8.13 -8.02 -6.12
CA ILE A 146 -8.16 -9.44 -6.47
C ILE A 146 -6.71 -9.84 -6.77
N GLN A 147 -6.10 -10.64 -5.90
CA GLN A 147 -4.65 -10.79 -5.82
C GLN A 147 -4.27 -12.27 -5.74
N GLY A 148 -3.19 -12.65 -6.39
CA GLY A 148 -2.63 -14.00 -6.39
C GLY A 148 -2.34 -14.51 -7.80
N PRO A 149 -1.54 -15.58 -7.95
CA PRO A 149 -1.04 -16.07 -9.25
C PRO A 149 -2.13 -16.37 -10.28
N ASP A 150 -3.33 -16.73 -9.83
CA ASP A 150 -4.45 -17.10 -10.71
C ASP A 150 -5.40 -15.91 -11.00
N SER A 151 -5.11 -14.71 -10.52
CA SER A 151 -6.03 -13.55 -10.57
C SER A 151 -6.36 -13.10 -11.99
N GLU A 152 -5.37 -13.09 -12.90
CA GLU A 152 -5.57 -12.73 -14.31
C GLU A 152 -6.60 -13.67 -14.93
N LYS A 153 -6.34 -14.97 -14.88
CA LYS A 153 -7.22 -16.01 -15.44
C LYS A 153 -8.65 -15.93 -14.87
N VAL A 154 -8.78 -15.77 -13.56
CA VAL A 154 -10.10 -15.67 -12.91
C VAL A 154 -10.88 -14.46 -13.40
N LEU A 155 -10.23 -13.30 -13.53
CA LEU A 155 -10.90 -12.08 -13.99
C LEU A 155 -11.17 -12.09 -15.50
N GLU A 156 -10.30 -12.68 -16.32
CA GLU A 156 -10.54 -12.87 -17.75
C GLU A 156 -11.78 -13.76 -17.99
N GLU A 157 -11.89 -14.88 -17.28
CA GLU A 157 -13.07 -15.77 -17.33
C GLU A 157 -14.34 -15.03 -16.86
N TYR A 158 -14.24 -14.26 -15.77
CA TYR A 158 -15.39 -13.57 -15.19
C TYR A 158 -15.93 -12.43 -16.06
N PHE A 159 -15.03 -11.61 -16.61
CA PHE A 159 -15.43 -10.46 -17.44
C PHE A 159 -15.56 -10.79 -18.93
N ASN A 160 -15.09 -11.96 -19.37
CA ASN A 160 -14.93 -12.29 -20.78
C ASN A 160 -14.12 -11.19 -21.51
N LEU A 161 -13.00 -10.78 -20.91
CA LEU A 161 -12.11 -9.74 -21.41
C LEU A 161 -10.67 -10.25 -21.39
N ASN A 162 -9.87 -9.87 -22.38
CA ASN A 162 -8.42 -10.04 -22.31
C ASN A 162 -7.83 -8.96 -21.38
N LEU A 163 -7.22 -9.39 -20.29
CA LEU A 163 -6.52 -8.55 -19.33
C LEU A 163 -5.00 -8.63 -19.49
N SER A 164 -4.47 -9.61 -20.24
CA SER A 164 -3.04 -9.77 -20.53
C SER A 164 -2.37 -8.51 -21.10
N ASN A 165 -3.14 -7.63 -21.75
CA ASN A 165 -2.66 -6.36 -22.32
C ASN A 165 -2.50 -5.23 -21.30
N ILE A 166 -3.10 -5.35 -20.11
CA ILE A 166 -2.93 -4.38 -19.03
C ILE A 166 -1.60 -4.69 -18.34
N LYS A 167 -0.54 -3.97 -18.67
CA LYS A 167 0.77 -4.14 -18.01
C LYS A 167 0.71 -3.71 -16.54
N TYR A 168 1.71 -4.08 -15.74
CA TYR A 168 1.83 -3.59 -14.36
C TYR A 168 1.80 -2.06 -14.29
N TYR A 169 1.07 -1.51 -13.31
CA TYR A 169 0.76 -0.08 -13.20
C TYR A 169 0.08 0.53 -14.44
N HIS A 170 -0.62 -0.28 -15.23
CA HIS A 170 -1.55 0.21 -16.24
C HIS A 170 -2.97 -0.20 -15.86
N PHE A 171 -3.93 0.46 -16.49
CA PHE A 171 -5.33 0.22 -16.24
C PHE A 171 -6.16 0.45 -17.50
N LYS A 172 -7.37 -0.09 -17.48
CA LYS A 172 -8.41 0.23 -18.46
C LYS A 172 -9.59 0.85 -17.73
N LYS A 173 -10.12 1.96 -18.27
CA LYS A 173 -11.34 2.61 -17.78
C LYS A 173 -12.44 2.47 -18.81
N ASN A 174 -13.52 1.80 -18.43
CA ASN A 174 -14.82 1.85 -19.10
C ASN A 174 -15.86 2.32 -18.06
N HIS A 175 -16.85 1.48 -17.73
CA HIS A 175 -17.79 1.69 -16.60
C HIS A 175 -17.15 1.46 -15.22
N MET A 176 -15.94 0.92 -15.20
CA MET A 176 -15.12 0.70 -14.01
C MET A 176 -13.65 0.88 -14.41
N ILE A 177 -12.79 1.07 -13.42
CA ILE A 177 -11.33 1.05 -13.61
C ILE A 177 -10.84 -0.31 -13.16
N ILE A 178 -10.14 -1.03 -14.05
CA ILE A 178 -9.42 -2.26 -13.72
C ILE A 178 -7.94 -1.96 -13.92
N SER A 179 -7.17 -1.96 -12.82
CA SER A 179 -5.74 -1.71 -12.82
C SER A 179 -4.96 -2.95 -12.42
N ARG A 180 -3.81 -3.18 -13.05
CA ARG A 180 -2.88 -4.23 -12.62
C ARG A 180 -1.93 -3.66 -11.57
N THR A 181 -2.46 -3.52 -10.36
CA THR A 181 -1.81 -2.99 -9.16
C THR A 181 -2.08 -3.90 -7.97
N GLY A 182 -1.31 -3.75 -6.91
CA GLY A 182 -1.44 -4.63 -5.76
C GLY A 182 -0.52 -4.27 -4.61
N TYR A 183 -0.79 -4.90 -3.46
CA TYR A 183 -0.06 -4.69 -2.22
C TYR A 183 0.34 -6.01 -1.55
N THR A 184 0.50 -7.06 -2.38
CA THR A 184 0.71 -8.44 -1.90
C THR A 184 2.04 -9.03 -2.37
N GLY A 185 2.62 -8.50 -3.44
CA GLY A 185 3.78 -9.07 -4.12
C GLY A 185 3.44 -10.17 -5.13
N GLU A 186 2.18 -10.60 -5.20
CA GLU A 186 1.68 -11.43 -6.31
C GLU A 186 1.20 -10.55 -7.47
N ASP A 187 1.00 -11.17 -8.64
CA ASP A 187 0.16 -10.55 -9.66
C ASP A 187 -1.26 -10.34 -9.12
N GLY A 188 -1.97 -9.40 -9.71
CA GLY A 188 -3.22 -8.94 -9.14
C GLY A 188 -3.77 -7.71 -9.82
N PHE A 189 -5.05 -7.48 -9.56
CA PHE A 189 -5.78 -6.35 -10.06
C PHE A 189 -6.52 -5.64 -8.94
N GLU A 190 -6.74 -4.35 -9.12
CA GLU A 190 -7.63 -3.55 -8.31
C GLU A 190 -8.75 -2.99 -9.19
N ILE A 191 -9.98 -2.98 -8.66
CA ILE A 191 -11.18 -2.59 -9.39
C ILE A 191 -11.88 -1.46 -8.64
N VAL A 192 -11.91 -0.26 -9.24
CA VAL A 192 -12.77 0.84 -8.80
C VAL A 192 -14.08 0.76 -9.59
N SER A 193 -15.22 0.69 -8.90
CA SER A 193 -16.53 0.62 -9.53
C SER A 193 -17.62 1.23 -8.66
N ASP A 194 -18.83 1.36 -9.22
CA ASP A 194 -20.02 1.64 -8.42
C ASP A 194 -20.27 0.53 -7.39
N PRO A 195 -20.91 0.83 -6.24
CA PRO A 195 -21.09 -0.13 -5.15
C PRO A 195 -21.84 -1.40 -5.54
N GLU A 196 -22.87 -1.32 -6.38
CA GLU A 196 -23.61 -2.49 -6.85
C GLU A 196 -22.77 -3.41 -7.71
N ILE A 197 -21.89 -2.84 -8.55
CA ILE A 197 -20.96 -3.60 -9.38
C ILE A 197 -19.92 -4.29 -8.49
N GLY A 198 -19.35 -3.57 -7.53
CA GLY A 198 -18.38 -4.11 -6.57
C GLY A 198 -18.97 -5.25 -5.77
N ARG A 199 -20.17 -5.05 -5.20
CA ARG A 199 -20.95 -6.07 -4.49
C ARG A 199 -21.16 -7.32 -5.35
N LYS A 200 -21.58 -7.14 -6.61
CA LYS A 200 -21.76 -8.27 -7.54
C LYS A 200 -20.46 -9.01 -7.80
N ILE A 201 -19.35 -8.31 -8.07
CA ILE A 201 -18.03 -8.93 -8.29
C ILE A 201 -17.62 -9.75 -7.07
N PHE A 202 -17.68 -9.13 -5.88
CA PHE A 202 -17.29 -9.78 -4.64
C PHE A 202 -18.10 -11.04 -4.38
N ARG A 203 -19.44 -10.92 -4.40
CA ARG A 203 -20.35 -12.05 -4.18
C ARG A 203 -20.13 -13.16 -5.20
N ASP A 204 -20.11 -12.83 -6.49
CA ASP A 204 -20.02 -13.85 -7.54
C ASP A 204 -18.69 -14.62 -7.46
N LEU A 205 -17.57 -13.95 -7.17
CA LEU A 205 -16.27 -14.61 -7.06
C LEU A 205 -16.17 -15.49 -5.80
N VAL A 206 -16.74 -15.03 -4.67
CA VAL A 206 -16.71 -15.78 -3.41
C VAL A 206 -17.68 -16.98 -3.45
N GLU A 207 -18.92 -16.79 -3.87
CA GLU A 207 -19.94 -17.87 -3.92
C GLU A 207 -19.54 -18.97 -4.91
N LYS A 208 -18.96 -18.60 -6.05
CA LYS A 208 -18.46 -19.56 -7.05
C LYS A 208 -17.12 -20.18 -6.67
N LYS A 209 -16.57 -19.86 -5.49
CA LYS A 209 -15.27 -20.33 -4.98
C LYS A 209 -14.11 -20.05 -5.95
N LYS A 210 -14.19 -18.94 -6.68
CA LYS A 210 -13.15 -18.47 -7.60
C LYS A 210 -12.12 -17.58 -6.88
N ALA A 211 -12.52 -16.95 -5.78
CA ALA A 211 -11.63 -16.21 -4.89
C ALA A 211 -12.03 -16.44 -3.42
N THR A 212 -11.05 -16.40 -2.52
CA THR A 212 -11.29 -16.45 -1.07
C THR A 212 -11.32 -15.05 -0.50
N PRO A 213 -12.33 -14.65 0.29
CA PRO A 213 -12.33 -13.36 0.94
C PRO A 213 -11.18 -13.30 1.96
N CYS A 214 -10.41 -12.21 1.93
CA CYS A 214 -9.24 -12.02 2.77
C CYS A 214 -9.33 -10.69 3.53
N GLY A 215 -8.98 -10.71 4.81
CA GLY A 215 -9.01 -9.56 5.68
C GLY A 215 -7.68 -8.82 5.80
N LEU A 216 -7.68 -7.75 6.60
CA LEU A 216 -6.51 -6.90 6.80
C LEU A 216 -5.32 -7.63 7.47
N GLY A 217 -5.56 -8.70 8.23
CA GLY A 217 -4.49 -9.51 8.81
C GLY A 217 -3.62 -10.16 7.73
N ALA A 218 -4.25 -10.78 6.72
CA ALA A 218 -3.54 -11.36 5.58
C ALA A 218 -2.87 -10.26 4.74
N ARG A 219 -3.56 -9.14 4.49
CA ARG A 219 -2.98 -7.99 3.76
C ARG A 219 -1.68 -7.49 4.42
N ASN A 220 -1.67 -7.36 5.75
CA ASN A 220 -0.49 -6.89 6.48
C ASN A 220 0.67 -7.90 6.45
N THR A 221 0.40 -9.21 6.52
CA THR A 221 1.48 -10.20 6.42
C THR A 221 2.08 -10.26 5.01
N LEU A 222 1.24 -10.19 3.97
CA LEU A 222 1.68 -10.22 2.57
C LEU A 222 2.57 -9.01 2.20
N ARG A 223 2.19 -7.80 2.63
CA ARG A 223 2.95 -6.58 2.34
C ARG A 223 4.28 -6.54 3.09
N ILE A 224 4.33 -7.05 4.33
CA ILE A 224 5.58 -7.10 5.12
C ILE A 224 6.56 -8.06 4.46
N GLU A 225 6.11 -9.21 3.92
CA GLU A 225 6.97 -10.12 3.16
C GLU A 225 7.65 -9.43 1.96
N MET A 226 7.02 -8.40 1.40
CA MET A 226 7.58 -7.61 0.30
C MET A 226 8.35 -6.38 0.75
N GLY A 227 8.30 -6.02 2.04
CA GLY A 227 8.85 -4.78 2.56
C GLY A 227 8.13 -3.52 2.08
N TYR A 228 6.86 -3.64 1.69
CA TYR A 228 6.06 -2.47 1.32
C TYR A 228 5.71 -1.66 2.57
N ALA A 229 5.91 -0.34 2.48
CA ALA A 229 5.68 0.60 3.56
C ALA A 229 4.19 0.73 3.87
N LEU A 230 3.85 0.88 5.14
CA LEU A 230 2.51 1.26 5.59
C LEU A 230 2.55 2.60 6.31
N TYR A 231 1.65 3.52 5.93
CA TYR A 231 1.54 4.80 6.59
C TYR A 231 1.17 4.65 8.07
N GLY A 232 1.87 5.38 8.93
CA GLY A 232 1.81 5.26 10.40
C GLY A 232 2.79 4.23 10.97
N HIS A 233 3.50 3.47 10.14
CA HIS A 233 4.50 2.48 10.55
C HIS A 233 5.89 2.82 9.99
N GLU A 234 6.10 2.62 8.69
CA GLU A 234 7.37 2.94 8.03
C GLU A 234 7.45 4.40 7.60
N ILE A 235 6.31 5.03 7.36
CA ILE A 235 6.24 6.40 6.83
C ILE A 235 5.19 7.20 7.59
N ASP A 236 5.53 8.45 7.86
CA ASP A 236 4.70 9.43 8.56
C ASP A 236 5.23 10.85 8.27
N GLU A 237 4.59 11.86 8.87
CA GLU A 237 4.99 13.26 8.73
C GLU A 237 6.29 13.63 9.48
N ASN A 238 6.96 12.66 10.11
CA ASN A 238 8.28 12.82 10.73
C ASN A 238 9.38 12.09 9.94
N THR A 239 9.05 11.52 8.79
CA THR A 239 9.93 10.63 8.03
C THR A 239 10.12 11.17 6.63
N THR A 240 11.38 11.29 6.20
CA THR A 240 11.69 11.68 4.82
C THR A 240 11.68 10.46 3.87
N PRO A 241 11.41 10.66 2.58
CA PRO A 241 11.61 9.63 1.55
C PRO A 241 12.99 8.97 1.56
N TRP A 242 14.03 9.69 2.00
CA TRP A 242 15.39 9.19 2.05
C TRP A 242 15.63 8.15 3.15
N GLU A 243 14.93 8.30 4.27
CA GLU A 243 15.01 7.43 5.44
C GLU A 243 14.15 6.18 5.24
N ALA A 244 13.00 6.33 4.58
CA ALA A 244 12.07 5.25 4.25
C ALA A 244 12.47 4.38 3.04
N ASN A 245 13.65 4.59 2.45
CA ASN A 245 14.08 3.95 1.19
C ASN A 245 13.13 4.20 0.00
N LEU A 246 12.40 5.31 0.00
CA LEU A 246 11.44 5.70 -1.06
C LEU A 246 12.02 6.75 -2.01
N GLY A 247 13.33 6.97 -2.00
CA GLY A 247 13.98 7.93 -2.88
C GLY A 247 13.82 7.65 -4.38
N TRP A 248 13.47 6.41 -4.75
CA TRP A 248 13.26 6.01 -6.14
C TRP A 248 12.03 6.68 -6.79
N VAL A 249 11.04 7.11 -6.00
CA VAL A 249 9.89 7.91 -6.49
C VAL A 249 10.09 9.43 -6.36
N VAL A 250 11.24 9.90 -5.88
CA VAL A 250 11.51 11.34 -5.81
C VAL A 250 12.29 11.79 -7.04
N LYS A 251 11.64 12.55 -7.94
CA LYS A 251 12.28 13.07 -9.16
C LYS A 251 12.61 14.54 -9.01
N LEU A 252 13.79 14.84 -8.47
CA LEU A 252 14.25 16.22 -8.21
C LEU A 252 14.32 17.10 -9.48
N ASN A 253 14.49 16.50 -10.65
CA ASN A 253 14.61 17.21 -11.93
C ASN A 253 13.27 17.50 -12.63
N LYS A 254 12.14 17.12 -12.01
CA LYS A 254 10.81 17.20 -12.64
C LYS A 254 10.17 18.60 -12.62
N GLY A 255 10.89 19.59 -12.10
CA GLY A 255 10.39 20.92 -11.77
C GLY A 255 10.27 21.15 -10.26
N ASP A 256 9.53 22.19 -9.89
CA ASP A 256 9.21 22.49 -8.49
C ASP A 256 8.06 21.61 -7.98
N PHE A 257 8.12 21.22 -6.71
CA PHE A 257 7.07 20.49 -6.01
C PHE A 257 7.15 20.76 -4.51
N ILE A 258 6.04 20.59 -3.81
CA ILE A 258 5.95 20.93 -2.39
C ILE A 258 6.96 20.12 -1.56
N GLY A 259 7.74 20.83 -0.74
CA GLY A 259 8.75 20.24 0.14
C GLY A 259 10.07 19.87 -0.54
N LYS A 260 10.26 20.20 -1.83
CA LYS A 260 11.47 19.88 -2.59
C LYS A 260 12.75 20.40 -1.93
N ASP A 261 12.81 21.69 -1.62
CA ASP A 261 14.03 22.33 -1.13
C ASP A 261 14.43 21.77 0.25
N SER A 262 13.48 21.70 1.17
CA SER A 262 13.68 21.07 2.49
C SER A 262 14.10 19.60 2.38
N LEU A 263 13.52 18.85 1.43
CA LEU A 263 13.92 17.47 1.18
C LEU A 263 15.36 17.36 0.64
N VAL A 264 15.79 18.27 -0.24
CA VAL A 264 17.16 18.32 -0.77
C VAL A 264 18.16 18.59 0.35
N GLU A 265 17.88 19.56 1.21
CA GLU A 265 18.72 19.88 2.37
C GLU A 265 18.87 18.70 3.35
N ARG A 266 17.81 17.91 3.52
CA ARG A 266 17.79 16.74 4.41
C ARG A 266 18.48 15.51 3.86
N LYS A 267 18.89 15.51 2.57
CA LYS A 267 19.50 14.32 1.93
C LYS A 267 20.77 13.83 2.65
N THR A 268 21.56 14.74 3.22
CA THR A 268 22.80 14.44 3.95
C THR A 268 22.59 14.26 5.46
N LYS A 269 21.40 14.55 5.99
CA LYS A 269 21.08 14.57 7.43
C LYS A 269 20.11 13.45 7.83
N LYS A 270 20.20 12.27 7.22
CA LYS A 270 19.31 11.15 7.56
C LYS A 270 19.48 10.81 9.04
N GLU A 271 18.43 10.97 9.83
CA GLU A 271 18.49 10.71 11.28
C GLU A 271 18.27 9.22 11.58
N LYS A 272 17.54 8.54 10.70
CA LYS A 272 17.24 7.11 10.79
C LYS A 272 17.28 6.42 9.43
N ILE A 273 17.51 5.12 9.43
CA ILE A 273 17.59 4.28 8.23
C ILE A 273 16.61 3.12 8.39
N LEU A 274 15.73 2.94 7.41
CA LEU A 274 14.82 1.80 7.36
C LEU A 274 15.59 0.55 6.89
N LYS A 275 15.52 -0.53 7.68
CA LYS A 275 16.11 -1.83 7.35
C LYS A 275 15.07 -2.93 7.51
N GLY A 276 15.19 -4.00 6.72
CA GLY A 276 14.46 -5.23 6.94
C GLY A 276 15.25 -6.20 7.83
N PHE A 277 14.57 -7.14 8.46
CA PHE A 277 15.19 -8.20 9.25
C PHE A 277 14.37 -9.50 9.21
N VAL A 278 15.05 -10.59 9.53
CA VAL A 278 14.42 -11.88 9.83
C VAL A 278 14.94 -12.41 11.17
N MET A 279 14.05 -13.05 11.94
CA MET A 279 14.40 -13.66 13.22
C MET A 279 15.26 -14.91 13.01
N LEU A 280 16.29 -15.08 13.83
CA LEU A 280 17.11 -16.30 13.88
C LEU A 280 16.63 -17.28 14.96
N GLU A 281 15.83 -16.77 15.91
CA GLU A 281 15.29 -17.51 17.04
C GLU A 281 13.75 -17.43 17.05
N ASN A 282 13.12 -18.33 17.81
CA ASN A 282 11.65 -18.37 17.93
C ASN A 282 11.12 -17.17 18.72
N GLY A 283 10.74 -16.12 18.01
CA GLY A 283 10.05 -14.95 18.54
C GLY A 283 9.27 -14.24 17.43
N ILE A 284 8.11 -13.67 17.76
CA ILE A 284 7.30 -12.90 16.81
C ILE A 284 7.53 -11.42 17.09
N PRO A 285 8.19 -10.67 16.18
CA PRO A 285 8.40 -9.25 16.35
C PRO A 285 7.07 -8.50 16.28
N ARG A 286 6.97 -7.38 16.98
CA ARG A 286 5.85 -6.45 16.97
C ARG A 286 6.35 -5.01 16.96
N ASP A 287 5.50 -4.13 16.48
CA ASP A 287 5.78 -2.70 16.34
C ASP A 287 6.16 -2.09 17.70
N GLY A 288 7.12 -1.17 17.67
CA GLY A 288 7.64 -0.50 18.85
C GLY A 288 8.66 -1.30 19.67
N TYR A 289 8.87 -2.59 19.38
CA TYR A 289 9.92 -3.36 20.06
C TYR A 289 11.31 -2.76 19.83
N GLU A 290 12.08 -2.68 20.90
CA GLU A 290 13.41 -2.08 20.90
C GLU A 290 14.42 -2.99 20.20
N VAL A 291 15.28 -2.38 19.39
CA VAL A 291 16.36 -3.05 18.66
C VAL A 291 17.69 -2.66 19.28
N TYR A 292 18.55 -3.65 19.50
CA TYR A 292 19.82 -3.52 20.17
C TYR A 292 20.96 -4.06 19.32
N LEU A 293 22.13 -3.43 19.47
CA LEU A 293 23.41 -3.99 19.11
C LEU A 293 24.22 -4.14 20.41
N ASP A 294 24.53 -5.38 20.77
CA ASP A 294 25.04 -5.75 22.10
C ASP A 294 24.17 -5.20 23.24
N LYS A 295 24.63 -4.16 23.94
CA LYS A 295 23.92 -3.53 25.07
C LYS A 295 23.30 -2.18 24.71
N GLU A 296 23.55 -1.67 23.51
CA GLU A 296 23.10 -0.35 23.09
C GLU A 296 21.78 -0.45 22.32
N ARG A 297 20.79 0.35 22.72
CA ARG A 297 19.56 0.50 21.94
C ARG A 297 19.87 1.35 20.71
N ILE A 298 19.64 0.79 19.53
CA ILE A 298 19.98 1.41 18.24
C ILE A 298 18.76 1.74 17.37
N GLY A 299 17.56 1.35 17.80
CA GLY A 299 16.37 1.49 16.97
C GLY A 299 15.10 0.88 17.57
N TYR A 300 14.12 0.73 16.70
CA TYR A 300 12.82 0.12 17.01
C TYR A 300 12.20 -0.53 15.76
N ILE A 301 11.37 -1.55 15.97
CA ILE A 301 10.59 -2.19 14.91
C ILE A 301 9.44 -1.27 14.49
N THR A 302 9.31 -1.03 13.19
CA THR A 302 8.17 -0.29 12.61
C THR A 302 7.02 -1.24 12.27
N SER A 303 7.34 -2.39 11.70
CA SER A 303 6.39 -3.46 11.39
C SER A 303 6.98 -4.82 11.72
N GLY A 304 6.27 -5.63 12.49
CA GLY A 304 6.69 -6.99 12.85
C GLY A 304 5.57 -8.02 12.72
N THR A 305 5.88 -9.16 12.08
CA THR A 305 4.92 -10.26 11.99
C THR A 305 5.60 -11.63 11.85
N PHE A 306 4.78 -12.69 11.89
CA PHE A 306 5.18 -14.03 11.46
C PHE A 306 4.86 -14.19 9.96
N SER A 307 5.85 -14.60 9.17
CA SER A 307 5.66 -14.93 7.75
C SER A 307 5.19 -16.39 7.61
N PRO A 308 3.99 -16.66 7.07
CA PRO A 308 3.55 -18.02 6.78
C PRO A 308 4.42 -18.73 5.74
N MET A 309 4.98 -17.99 4.78
CA MET A 309 5.85 -18.56 3.74
C MET A 309 7.21 -18.99 4.27
N LEU A 310 7.82 -18.16 5.12
CA LEU A 310 9.17 -18.41 5.67
C LEU A 310 9.14 -19.16 7.01
N LYS A 311 7.96 -19.25 7.64
CA LYS A 311 7.74 -19.85 8.96
C LYS A 311 8.63 -19.27 10.05
N MET A 312 8.90 -17.97 9.99
CA MET A 312 9.71 -17.24 10.95
C MET A 312 9.20 -15.80 11.13
N GLY A 313 9.63 -15.15 12.21
CA GLY A 313 9.38 -13.72 12.40
C GLY A 313 10.18 -12.90 11.38
N ILE A 314 9.54 -11.89 10.80
CA ILE A 314 10.14 -10.93 9.87
C ILE A 314 9.64 -9.53 10.17
N GLY A 315 10.30 -8.52 9.65
CA GLY A 315 9.82 -7.16 9.79
C GLY A 315 10.74 -6.09 9.25
N MET A 316 10.34 -4.86 9.54
CA MET A 316 11.04 -3.63 9.21
C MET A 316 11.38 -2.88 10.51
N LEU A 317 12.49 -2.15 10.53
CA LEU A 317 12.94 -1.37 11.67
C LEU A 317 13.59 -0.07 11.23
N TYR A 318 13.49 0.94 12.08
CA TYR A 318 14.32 2.13 12.00
C TYR A 318 15.51 2.03 12.94
N THR A 319 16.67 2.44 12.46
CA THR A 319 17.90 2.53 13.26
C THR A 319 18.70 3.78 12.93
N THR A 320 19.43 4.31 13.91
CA THR A 320 20.36 5.43 13.73
C THR A 320 21.74 4.99 13.23
N LYS A 321 21.98 3.68 13.10
CA LYS A 321 23.26 3.09 12.67
C LYS A 321 23.10 2.35 11.36
N ASP A 322 24.08 2.48 10.46
CA ASP A 322 24.12 1.64 9.26
C ASP A 322 24.65 0.24 9.61
N ILE A 323 23.71 -0.64 9.91
CA ILE A 323 23.96 -2.04 10.32
C ILE A 323 23.64 -3.00 9.18
N ASN A 324 24.44 -4.06 9.07
CA ASN A 324 24.27 -5.16 8.10
C ASN A 324 24.57 -6.54 8.73
N HIS A 325 24.55 -6.65 10.06
CA HIS A 325 24.90 -7.87 10.81
C HIS A 325 23.75 -8.29 11.75
N GLU A 326 24.01 -9.23 12.66
CA GLU A 326 23.04 -9.67 13.67
C GLU A 326 22.67 -8.54 14.63
N ILE A 327 21.41 -8.53 15.06
CA ILE A 327 20.84 -7.60 16.03
C ILE A 327 20.10 -8.39 17.10
N LEU A 328 19.86 -7.74 18.23
CA LEU A 328 19.02 -8.26 19.30
C LEU A 328 17.70 -7.50 19.33
N ILE A 329 16.59 -8.23 19.37
CA ILE A 329 15.25 -7.67 19.50
C ILE A 329 14.75 -7.98 20.90
N LYS A 330 14.38 -6.94 21.64
CA LYS A 330 13.85 -7.10 22.98
C LYS A 330 12.36 -7.41 22.90
N ILE A 331 11.98 -8.64 23.26
CA ILE A 331 10.60 -9.12 23.32
C ILE A 331 10.29 -9.41 24.78
N ARG A 332 9.49 -8.52 25.39
CA ARG A 332 9.26 -8.50 26.84
C ARG A 332 10.62 -8.37 27.57
N GLU A 333 10.95 -9.29 28.48
CA GLU A 333 12.18 -9.27 29.27
C GLU A 333 13.36 -10.02 28.62
N LYS A 334 13.20 -10.51 27.38
CA LYS A 334 14.21 -11.35 26.71
C LYS A 334 14.69 -10.74 25.41
N PHE A 335 15.95 -10.99 25.08
CA PHE A 335 16.56 -10.62 23.81
C PHE A 335 16.58 -11.82 22.89
N TYR A 336 16.16 -11.61 21.65
CA TYR A 336 16.15 -12.63 20.60
C TYR A 336 17.01 -12.17 19.42
N LYS A 337 17.78 -13.09 18.86
CA LYS A 337 18.62 -12.81 17.69
C LYS A 337 17.79 -12.66 16.42
N ALA A 338 18.14 -11.65 15.63
CA ALA A 338 17.67 -11.46 14.27
C ALA A 338 18.85 -11.04 13.39
N LYS A 339 18.72 -11.20 12.08
CA LYS A 339 19.69 -10.70 11.10
C LYS A 339 19.04 -9.64 10.22
N ILE A 340 19.81 -8.63 9.86
CA ILE A 340 19.42 -7.67 8.83
C ILE A 340 19.33 -8.40 7.48
N GLU A 341 18.19 -8.25 6.81
CA GLU A 341 17.91 -8.87 5.52
C GLU A 341 17.10 -7.86 4.69
N LYS A 342 17.52 -7.63 3.45
CA LYS A 342 16.84 -6.66 2.59
C LYS A 342 15.57 -7.30 1.99
N PRO A 343 14.39 -6.68 2.10
CA PRO A 343 13.20 -7.15 1.39
C PRO A 343 13.35 -7.02 -0.14
N PRO A 344 12.58 -7.79 -0.93
CA PRO A 344 11.53 -8.70 -0.49
C PRO A 344 12.08 -9.98 0.16
N PHE A 345 11.48 -10.38 1.28
CA PHE A 345 11.85 -11.58 2.03
C PHE A 345 11.42 -12.85 1.29
N VAL A 346 10.31 -12.78 0.55
CA VAL A 346 9.84 -13.85 -0.34
C VAL A 346 10.22 -13.51 -1.80
N LYS A 347 11.01 -14.38 -2.44
CA LYS A 347 11.62 -14.10 -3.76
C LYS A 347 10.93 -14.72 -4.96
N ASN A 348 10.03 -15.68 -4.79
CA ASN A 348 9.41 -16.42 -5.89
C ASN A 348 7.90 -16.18 -5.96
N THR A 349 7.51 -14.91 -5.99
CA THR A 349 6.12 -14.50 -6.21
C THR A 349 5.80 -14.37 -7.71
N SER A 350 4.50 -14.36 -8.05
CA SER A 350 3.99 -14.34 -9.43
C SER A 350 4.14 -13.01 -10.17
N ILE A 351 4.37 -11.91 -9.46
CA ILE A 351 4.69 -10.62 -10.09
C ILE A 351 6.02 -10.73 -10.86
N LYS A 352 6.08 -10.21 -12.10
CA LYS A 352 7.20 -10.49 -13.01
C LYS A 352 8.48 -9.79 -12.54
N LYS A 353 9.64 -10.38 -12.88
CA LYS A 353 10.94 -9.74 -12.63
C LYS A 353 11.02 -8.41 -13.40
N GLY A 354 11.22 -7.31 -12.68
CA GLY A 354 11.20 -5.93 -13.21
C GLY A 354 9.97 -5.10 -12.81
N GLU A 355 8.94 -5.75 -12.25
CA GLU A 355 7.73 -5.13 -11.70
C GLU A 355 7.76 -5.06 -10.15
N ARG A 356 8.85 -5.51 -9.53
CA ARG A 356 9.01 -5.63 -8.07
C ARG A 356 9.66 -4.41 -7.43
#